data_AF-A0A933WY54-F1
#
_entry.id   AF-A0A933WY54-F1
#
_cell.length_a   1.000
_cell.length_b   1.000
_cell.length_c   1.000
_cell.angle_alpha   90.00
_cell.angle_beta   90.00
_cell.angle_gamma   90.00
#
_symmetry.space_group_name_H-M   'P 1'
#
loop_
_entity.id
_entity.type
_entity.pdbx_description
1 polymer ?
#
loop_
_entity_poly.entity_id
_entity_poly.type
_entity_poly.pdbx_seq_one_letter_code
_entity_poly.pdbx_strand_id
1 'polypeptide(L)'
;MKAVKLISGLCLAGWAVLSARAAAPVATPQTVVLEYQELSYPLVNSGWSFSEKASFTKEPAFGKGTVVRSQLRLAGDFNNTFAFAWEKSQARLHIDFNRNGDLTDDADNVFTSGLKGGFQNFTNVPLTVKTPEGGRRILADLNLNSFNQFATYGTVSLRSWWQGKMAMAGREWQVGVVEDLLGPRVSSPAAFLVLRPWEQRSAPLTLASGTADAVKFPKKLFWLDQGFELSRRFEVRDGVGKWLVDFTPTEATLGELNVTGMFLNRLVLETGNGFTVVLDSPKTTVKLPTGHYKLSEVWLKNAAAEAVSTAERTVTIASNKPFALVTGGPLTNSVTASRRGKQLVLDYKLLGVDGPYRMKIVDRSEPPTVAISHGGRQVASGKFAFG
;
A
#
# COMPACT_ATOMS: atom_id res chain seq x y z
N MET A 1 -90.96 -21.95 -12.46
CA MET A 1 -90.74 -21.46 -11.07
C MET A 1 -89.45 -20.64 -11.05
N LYS A 2 -89.53 -19.41 -10.51
CA LYS A 2 -88.50 -18.55 -9.87
C LYS A 2 -87.06 -18.58 -10.47
N ALA A 3 -86.55 -17.52 -11.12
CA ALA A 3 -86.03 -16.26 -10.53
C ALA A 3 -84.74 -16.51 -9.68
N VAL A 4 -83.64 -15.74 -9.68
CA VAL A 4 -83.28 -14.40 -10.19
C VAL A 4 -81.82 -14.08 -9.75
N LYS A 5 -81.12 -13.20 -10.51
CA LYS A 5 -80.00 -12.26 -10.17
C LYS A 5 -78.56 -12.78 -9.87
N LEU A 6 -77.53 -12.33 -10.62
CA LEU A 6 -76.70 -11.07 -10.54
C LEU A 6 -75.59 -11.25 -9.45
N ILE A 7 -74.29 -10.98 -9.61
CA ILE A 7 -73.58 -9.73 -9.93
C ILE A 7 -72.06 -10.00 -10.08
N SER A 8 -71.43 -9.14 -10.89
CA SER A 8 -70.02 -8.81 -11.18
C SER A 8 -68.85 -9.16 -10.24
N GLY A 9 -67.69 -9.31 -10.88
CA GLY A 9 -66.51 -8.47 -10.63
C GLY A 9 -65.44 -9.04 -9.69
N LEU A 10 -64.32 -9.48 -10.25
CA LEU A 10 -63.10 -9.73 -9.48
C LEU A 10 -61.91 -8.99 -10.10
N CYS A 11 -61.43 -7.97 -9.38
CA CYS A 11 -60.14 -7.32 -9.57
C CYS A 11 -59.00 -8.29 -9.23
N LEU A 12 -58.04 -8.45 -10.13
CA LEU A 12 -56.74 -9.07 -9.86
C LEU A 12 -55.82 -8.01 -9.22
N ALA A 13 -55.73 -8.02 -7.90
CA ALA A 13 -54.69 -7.31 -7.17
C ALA A 13 -53.40 -8.15 -7.22
N GLY A 14 -52.38 -7.65 -7.92
CA GLY A 14 -51.04 -8.22 -7.92
C GLY A 14 -50.36 -7.97 -6.58
N TRP A 15 -49.98 -9.06 -5.89
CA TRP A 15 -49.17 -8.98 -4.69
C TRP A 15 -47.72 -8.75 -5.09
N ALA A 16 -47.22 -7.54 -4.84
CA ALA A 16 -45.79 -7.27 -4.84
C ALA A 16 -45.16 -7.99 -3.64
N VAL A 17 -44.39 -9.04 -3.88
CA VAL A 17 -43.55 -9.65 -2.85
C VAL A 17 -42.39 -8.70 -2.57
N LEU A 18 -42.51 -7.91 -1.50
CA LEU A 18 -41.36 -7.27 -0.88
C LEU A 18 -40.47 -8.40 -0.31
N SER A 19 -39.45 -8.83 -1.05
CA SER A 19 -38.36 -9.60 -0.45
C SER A 19 -37.55 -8.66 0.45
N ALA A 20 -38.02 -8.49 1.69
CA ALA A 20 -37.16 -8.08 2.78
C ALA A 20 -36.14 -9.22 2.99
N ARG A 21 -34.97 -9.09 2.36
CA ARG A 21 -33.84 -9.98 2.63
C ARG A 21 -33.45 -9.78 4.08
N ALA A 22 -33.53 -10.85 4.87
CA ALA A 22 -33.07 -10.87 6.25
C ALA A 22 -31.65 -10.27 6.32
N ALA A 23 -31.44 -9.36 7.29
CA ALA A 23 -30.11 -8.89 7.62
C ALA A 23 -29.22 -10.11 7.88
N ALA A 24 -28.05 -10.17 7.26
CA ALA A 24 -27.07 -11.19 7.59
C ALA A 24 -26.79 -11.11 9.12
N PRO A 25 -26.63 -12.24 9.82
CA PRO A 25 -26.29 -12.20 11.24
C PRO A 25 -25.06 -11.32 11.41
N VAL A 26 -25.17 -10.30 12.25
CA VAL A 26 -24.06 -9.42 12.59
C VAL A 26 -22.93 -10.31 13.09
N ALA A 27 -21.78 -10.27 12.42
CA ALA A 27 -20.62 -11.05 12.83
C ALA A 27 -20.30 -10.75 14.31
N THR A 28 -19.66 -11.69 15.00
CA THR A 28 -19.13 -11.40 16.33
C THR A 28 -17.87 -10.53 16.20
N PRO A 29 -17.59 -9.64 17.18
CA PRO A 29 -16.29 -8.99 17.25
C PRO A 29 -15.15 -10.00 17.20
N GLN A 30 -14.14 -9.70 16.38
CA GLN A 30 -12.94 -10.53 16.25
C GLN A 30 -11.70 -9.71 16.56
N THR A 31 -10.80 -10.29 17.35
CA THR A 31 -9.49 -9.70 17.66
C THR A 31 -8.42 -10.55 17.00
N VAL A 32 -7.55 -9.91 16.21
CA VAL A 32 -6.40 -10.55 15.59
C VAL A 32 -5.15 -10.16 16.36
N VAL A 33 -4.42 -11.16 16.86
CA VAL A 33 -3.10 -10.96 17.45
C VAL A 33 -2.06 -10.95 16.35
N LEU A 34 -1.29 -9.87 16.28
CA LEU A 34 -0.23 -9.67 15.30
C LEU A 34 1.14 -9.81 15.96
N GLU A 35 2.00 -10.59 15.32
CA GLU A 35 3.36 -10.87 15.74
C GLU A 35 4.35 -10.13 14.85
N TYR A 36 5.45 -9.69 15.45
CA TYR A 36 6.53 -9.01 14.74
C TYR A 36 7.21 -9.94 13.75
N GLN A 37 7.54 -9.45 12.57
CA GLN A 37 8.19 -10.18 11.51
C GLN A 37 9.24 -9.34 10.83
N GLU A 38 10.33 -9.97 10.44
CA GLU A 38 11.38 -9.40 9.60
C GLU A 38 11.35 -10.06 8.22
N LEU A 39 11.58 -9.26 7.18
CA LEU A 39 11.49 -9.67 5.78
C LEU A 39 12.89 -9.66 5.15
N SER A 40 13.12 -10.57 4.20
CA SER A 40 14.34 -10.60 3.39
C SER A 40 14.39 -9.51 2.31
N TYR A 41 13.32 -8.71 2.17
CA TYR A 41 13.17 -7.67 1.15
C TYR A 41 12.53 -6.39 1.75
N PRO A 42 12.74 -5.22 1.12
CA PRO A 42 12.07 -3.96 1.47
C PRO A 42 10.55 -4.02 1.35
N LEU A 43 9.86 -3.65 2.43
CA LEU A 43 8.40 -3.51 2.48
C LEU A 43 7.96 -2.11 2.08
N VAL A 44 8.49 -1.07 2.73
CA VAL A 44 8.19 0.35 2.46
C VAL A 44 9.51 1.07 2.20
N ASN A 45 9.53 2.00 1.25
CA ASN A 45 10.68 2.85 0.98
C ASN A 45 10.30 4.32 1.20
N SER A 46 11.11 5.06 1.94
CA SER A 46 10.95 6.50 2.15
C SER A 46 12.22 7.22 1.73
N GLY A 47 12.07 8.28 0.94
CA GLY A 47 13.18 9.15 0.56
C GLY A 47 13.60 10.03 1.73
N TRP A 48 14.91 10.24 1.90
CA TRP A 48 15.47 10.92 3.06
C TRP A 48 16.53 11.95 2.68
N SER A 49 16.51 13.08 3.39
CA SER A 49 17.57 14.10 3.37
C SER A 49 18.37 14.02 4.66
N PHE A 50 19.65 13.73 4.56
CA PHE A 50 20.60 13.63 5.67
C PHE A 50 21.45 14.91 5.72
N SER A 51 20.78 16.05 5.86
CA SER A 51 21.41 17.38 5.82
C SER A 51 21.85 17.88 7.19
N GLU A 52 21.36 17.28 8.27
CA GLU A 52 21.73 17.63 9.64
C GLU A 52 23.06 16.96 9.99
N LYS A 53 24.04 17.74 10.42
CA LYS A 53 25.36 17.23 10.81
C LYS A 53 25.31 16.69 12.23
N ALA A 54 25.87 15.50 12.44
CA ALA A 54 26.12 14.97 13.77
C ALA A 54 27.47 15.46 14.32
N SER A 55 27.51 15.67 15.63
CA SER A 55 28.72 15.85 16.41
C SER A 55 28.84 14.67 17.38
N PHE A 56 30.04 14.12 17.51
CA PHE A 56 30.32 12.96 18.35
C PHE A 56 31.27 13.37 19.48
N THR A 57 31.02 12.87 20.68
CA THR A 57 31.92 13.02 21.83
C THR A 57 33.13 12.10 21.68
N LYS A 58 32.94 10.94 21.05
CA LYS A 58 34.00 9.99 20.75
C LYS A 58 33.71 9.23 19.46
N GLU A 59 34.76 9.05 18.65
CA GLU A 59 34.69 8.39 17.35
C GLU A 59 35.71 7.23 17.31
N PRO A 60 35.42 6.14 16.57
CA PRO A 60 36.41 5.11 16.32
C PRO A 60 37.53 5.64 15.42
N ALA A 61 38.66 4.93 15.39
CA ALA A 61 39.72 5.23 14.46
C ALA A 61 39.26 4.93 13.02
N PHE A 62 38.86 5.98 12.29
CA PHE A 62 38.46 5.85 10.90
C PHE A 62 39.65 5.58 9.98
N GLY A 63 39.37 4.89 8.87
CA GLY A 63 40.34 4.70 7.80
C GLY A 63 40.63 5.99 7.03
N LYS A 64 41.59 5.93 6.11
CA LYS A 64 41.87 7.05 5.19
C LYS A 64 40.66 7.30 4.28
N GLY A 65 40.21 8.55 4.21
CA GLY A 65 39.16 8.98 3.27
C GLY A 65 38.13 9.93 3.90
N THR A 66 37.07 10.20 3.14
CA THR A 66 35.96 11.06 3.59
C THR A 66 35.02 10.30 4.51
N VAL A 67 34.74 10.90 5.67
CA VAL A 67 33.72 10.44 6.62
C VAL A 67 32.57 11.45 6.64
N VAL A 68 31.38 10.98 6.27
CA VAL A 68 30.15 11.77 6.35
C VAL A 68 29.55 11.58 7.73
N ARG A 69 29.21 12.67 8.41
CA ARG A 69 28.58 12.65 9.74
C ARG A 69 27.19 13.24 9.63
N SER A 70 26.17 12.45 9.93
CA SER A 70 24.79 12.91 9.83
C SER A 70 23.87 12.17 10.79
N GLN A 71 22.57 12.46 10.70
CA GLN A 71 21.54 11.99 11.61
C GLN A 71 20.36 11.43 10.82
N LEU A 72 19.80 10.33 11.32
CA LEU A 72 18.54 9.75 10.88
C LEU A 72 17.48 10.02 11.95
N ARG A 73 16.42 10.76 11.62
CA ARG A 73 15.34 11.09 12.54
C ARG A 73 14.06 10.35 12.20
N LEU A 74 13.71 9.33 12.96
CA LEU A 74 12.50 8.54 12.69
C LEU A 74 11.26 9.08 13.42
N ALA A 75 10.08 8.68 12.95
CA ALA A 75 8.79 9.00 13.55
C ALA A 75 8.57 10.51 13.84
N GLY A 76 9.23 11.41 13.09
CA GLY A 76 9.14 12.85 13.30
C GLY A 76 9.55 13.33 14.71
N ASP A 77 10.27 12.54 15.51
CA ASP A 77 10.60 12.85 16.91
C ASP A 77 12.13 12.96 17.10
N PHE A 78 12.58 14.01 17.79
CA PHE A 78 13.99 14.19 18.12
C PHE A 78 14.53 13.10 19.05
N ASN A 79 13.67 12.51 19.89
CA ASN A 79 14.04 11.36 20.71
C ASN A 79 14.37 10.12 19.87
N ASN A 80 14.01 10.12 18.60
CA ASN A 80 14.26 9.05 17.63
C ASN A 80 15.31 9.44 16.59
N THR A 81 16.26 10.28 17.01
CA THR A 81 17.43 10.64 16.22
C THR A 81 18.56 9.65 16.47
N PHE A 82 19.10 9.10 15.39
CA PHE A 82 20.27 8.22 15.39
C PHE A 82 21.39 8.94 14.64
N ALA A 83 22.44 9.33 15.36
CA ALA A 83 23.63 9.88 14.73
C ALA A 83 24.41 8.74 14.06
N PHE A 84 25.08 9.04 12.94
CA PHE A 84 25.91 8.05 12.25
C PHE A 84 27.14 8.69 11.59
N ALA A 85 28.19 7.89 11.45
CA ALA A 85 29.37 8.19 10.67
C ALA A 85 29.52 7.19 9.53
N TRP A 86 29.56 7.68 8.30
CA TRP A 86 29.69 6.88 7.08
C TRP A 86 31.09 7.05 6.47
N GLU A 87 31.91 6.01 6.58
CA GLU A 87 33.23 5.90 5.95
C GLU A 87 33.10 5.45 4.50
N LYS A 88 32.96 6.41 3.57
CA LYS A 88 32.71 6.13 2.15
C LYS A 88 33.78 5.23 1.52
N SER A 89 35.06 5.46 1.83
CA SER A 89 36.17 4.71 1.23
C SER A 89 36.22 3.25 1.69
N GLN A 90 35.76 2.96 2.91
CA GLN A 90 35.77 1.63 3.51
C GLN A 90 34.43 0.91 3.39
N ALA A 91 33.41 1.59 2.85
CA ALA A 91 32.05 1.10 2.79
C ALA A 91 31.49 0.68 4.15
N ARG A 92 31.76 1.47 5.19
CA ARG A 92 31.33 1.22 6.58
C ARG A 92 30.41 2.31 7.10
N LEU A 93 29.38 1.93 7.81
CA LEU A 93 28.45 2.81 8.51
C LEU A 93 28.49 2.49 9.99
N HIS A 94 28.86 3.48 10.81
CA HIS A 94 28.79 3.43 12.27
C HIS A 94 27.54 4.17 12.72
N ILE A 95 26.75 3.57 13.59
CA ILE A 95 25.51 4.19 14.11
C ILE A 95 25.64 4.34 15.63
N ASP A 96 25.20 5.46 16.17
CA ASP A 96 25.01 5.67 17.60
C ASP A 96 23.61 5.18 17.98
N PHE A 97 23.53 3.96 18.50
CA PHE A 97 22.27 3.31 18.86
C PHE A 97 21.75 3.77 20.22
N ASN A 98 22.65 3.96 21.18
CA ASN A 98 22.29 4.38 22.54
C ASN A 98 22.03 5.90 22.65
N ARG A 99 22.41 6.68 21.62
CA ARG A 99 22.19 8.12 21.44
C ARG A 99 22.99 8.99 22.41
N ASN A 100 24.18 8.56 22.82
CA ASN A 100 25.05 9.30 23.72
C ASN A 100 26.17 10.08 23.01
N GLY A 101 26.30 9.94 21.69
CA GLY A 101 27.33 10.57 20.88
C GLY A 101 28.69 9.87 20.86
N ASP A 102 28.83 8.70 21.49
CA ASP A 102 30.02 7.84 21.45
C ASP A 102 29.79 6.69 20.46
N LEU A 103 30.49 6.71 19.32
CA LEU A 103 30.36 5.64 18.32
C LEU A 103 31.15 4.37 18.67
N THR A 104 31.79 4.31 19.84
CA THR A 104 32.72 3.24 20.21
C THR A 104 32.21 2.31 21.31
N ASP A 105 31.07 2.63 21.93
CA ASP A 105 30.52 1.88 23.06
C ASP A 105 29.26 1.06 22.72
N ASP A 106 28.67 1.26 21.53
CA ASP A 106 27.60 0.42 21.01
C ASP A 106 28.13 -0.88 20.39
N ALA A 107 27.57 -2.01 20.84
CA ALA A 107 27.82 -3.31 20.22
C ALA A 107 27.15 -3.40 18.83
N ASP A 108 27.82 -4.08 17.89
CA ASP A 108 27.30 -4.35 16.53
C ASP A 108 26.80 -3.13 15.76
N ASN A 109 27.42 -1.97 16.00
CA ASN A 109 27.03 -0.70 15.40
C ASN A 109 27.66 -0.40 14.03
N VAL A 110 28.48 -1.33 13.53
CA VAL A 110 29.21 -1.20 12.26
C VAL A 110 28.59 -2.07 11.18
N PHE A 111 28.06 -1.42 10.14
CA PHE A 111 27.48 -2.07 8.97
C PHE A 111 28.41 -1.92 7.78
N THR A 112 28.49 -2.94 6.93
CA THR A 112 29.30 -2.91 5.71
C THR A 112 28.41 -2.96 4.48
N SER A 113 28.78 -2.22 3.45
CA SER A 113 28.14 -2.30 2.13
C SER A 113 28.98 -3.14 1.17
N GLY A 114 28.31 -4.01 0.41
CA GLY A 114 28.94 -4.69 -0.73
C GLY A 114 29.19 -3.75 -1.92
N LEU A 115 28.57 -2.57 -1.92
CA LEU A 115 28.74 -1.55 -2.96
C LEU A 115 29.82 -0.55 -2.56
N LYS A 116 30.55 -0.05 -3.56
CA LYS A 116 31.60 0.95 -3.41
C LYS A 116 31.21 2.25 -4.13
N GLY A 117 31.85 3.35 -3.73
CA GLY A 117 31.67 4.66 -4.38
C GLY A 117 30.63 5.54 -3.69
N GLY A 118 29.98 6.40 -4.48
CA GLY A 118 29.07 7.44 -3.98
C GLY A 118 27.69 6.94 -3.53
N PHE A 119 27.32 5.71 -3.90
CA PHE A 119 26.10 5.03 -3.48
C PHE A 119 26.45 3.74 -2.75
N GLN A 120 25.93 3.56 -1.54
CA GLN A 120 26.18 2.39 -0.70
C GLN A 120 24.91 1.99 0.04
N ASN A 121 24.66 0.69 0.11
CA ASN A 121 23.53 0.10 0.81
C ASN A 121 24.00 -0.64 2.07
N PHE A 122 23.36 -0.35 3.19
CA PHE A 122 23.60 -1.01 4.47
C PHE A 122 22.33 -1.73 4.86
N THR A 123 22.37 -3.06 4.91
CA THR A 123 21.18 -3.88 5.10
C THR A 123 21.06 -4.41 6.52
N ASN A 124 19.82 -4.71 6.94
CA ASN A 124 19.53 -5.31 8.25
C ASN A 124 19.99 -4.45 9.44
N VAL A 125 19.80 -3.12 9.35
CA VAL A 125 20.08 -2.20 10.45
C VAL A 125 18.94 -2.27 11.48
N PRO A 126 19.18 -2.79 12.70
CA PRO A 126 18.17 -2.84 13.74
C PRO A 126 18.07 -1.46 14.40
N LEU A 127 16.88 -0.89 14.46
CA LEU A 127 16.62 0.40 15.11
C LEU A 127 15.53 0.23 16.17
N THR A 128 15.66 0.93 17.29
CA THR A 128 14.61 0.97 18.32
C THR A 128 14.00 2.37 18.38
N VAL A 129 12.81 2.55 17.83
CA VAL A 129 12.06 3.81 17.82
C VAL A 129 11.26 3.91 19.12
N LYS A 130 11.41 4.98 19.89
CA LYS A 130 10.59 5.29 21.06
C LYS A 130 9.21 5.75 20.59
N THR A 131 8.14 5.08 21.04
CA THR A 131 6.75 5.53 20.84
C THR A 131 6.04 5.68 22.20
N PRO A 132 4.86 6.32 22.26
CA PRO A 132 4.10 6.45 23.51
C PRO A 132 3.80 5.10 24.19
N GLU A 133 3.68 4.03 23.41
CA GLU A 133 3.43 2.67 23.87
C GLU A 133 4.72 1.85 24.09
N GLY A 134 5.89 2.50 24.14
CA GLY A 134 7.19 1.88 24.43
C GLY A 134 8.14 1.78 23.23
N GLY A 135 9.29 1.13 23.44
CA GLY A 135 10.28 0.91 22.39
C GLY A 135 9.75 0.00 21.27
N ARG A 136 9.89 0.43 20.02
CA ARG A 136 9.53 -0.29 18.80
C ARG A 136 10.79 -0.71 18.06
N ARG A 137 11.06 -2.01 18.07
CA ARG A 137 12.09 -2.57 17.19
C ARG A 137 11.60 -2.50 15.75
N ILE A 138 12.47 -2.02 14.88
CA ILE A 138 12.32 -2.15 13.43
C ILE A 138 13.61 -2.67 12.81
N LEU A 139 13.48 -3.31 11.66
CA LEU A 139 14.61 -3.64 10.79
C LEU A 139 14.52 -2.76 9.55
N ALA A 140 15.62 -2.11 9.16
CA ALA A 140 15.66 -1.27 7.98
C ALA A 140 16.92 -1.49 7.14
N ASP A 141 16.85 -1.15 5.86
CA ASP A 141 18.04 -0.89 5.05
C ASP A 141 18.22 0.62 4.88
N LEU A 142 19.47 1.07 4.89
CA LEU A 142 19.86 2.45 4.66
C LEU A 142 20.64 2.54 3.35
N ASN A 143 20.05 3.18 2.34
CA ASN A 143 20.69 3.40 1.06
C ASN A 143 21.19 4.84 1.01
N LEU A 144 22.50 5.04 1.18
CA LEU A 144 23.11 6.36 1.25
C LEU A 144 23.70 6.75 -0.09
N ASN A 145 23.50 8.00 -0.46
CA ASN A 145 24.02 8.60 -1.68
C ASN A 145 24.63 9.97 -1.37
N SER A 146 25.87 10.18 -1.80
CA SER A 146 26.55 11.46 -1.72
C SER A 146 27.32 11.69 -3.03
N PHE A 147 26.71 12.50 -3.90
CA PHE A 147 27.30 12.98 -5.15
C PHE A 147 28.27 14.16 -4.92
N ASN A 148 28.14 14.86 -3.79
CA ASN A 148 29.08 15.90 -3.35
C ASN A 148 29.23 15.88 -1.81
N GLN A 149 30.20 16.64 -1.30
CA GLN A 149 30.53 16.69 0.13
C GLN A 149 29.50 17.44 1.01
N PHE A 150 28.50 18.08 0.40
CA PHE A 150 27.59 19.00 1.09
C PHE A 150 26.18 18.43 1.29
N ALA A 151 25.81 17.40 0.53
CA ALA A 151 24.49 16.81 0.62
C ALA A 151 24.57 15.28 0.58
N THR A 152 23.99 14.67 1.62
CA THR A 152 23.76 13.24 1.69
C THR A 152 22.26 13.02 1.57
N TYR A 153 21.87 12.27 0.55
CA TYR A 153 20.49 11.85 0.32
C TYR A 153 20.43 10.35 0.38
N GLY A 154 19.25 9.80 0.55
CA GLY A 154 19.13 8.36 0.49
C GLY A 154 17.71 7.88 0.63
N THR A 155 17.58 6.59 0.85
CA THR A 155 16.31 5.97 1.19
C THR A 155 16.45 5.14 2.44
N VAL A 156 15.41 5.15 3.26
CA VAL A 156 15.23 4.22 4.37
C VAL A 156 14.17 3.22 3.93
N SER A 157 14.51 1.94 4.00
CA SER A 157 13.69 0.84 3.55
C SER A 157 13.27 -0.03 4.73
N LEU A 158 12.00 0.04 5.15
CA LEU A 158 11.50 -0.77 6.25
C LEU A 158 11.41 -2.25 5.82
N ARG A 159 11.91 -3.15 6.67
CA ARG A 159 11.92 -4.61 6.48
C ARG A 159 11.26 -5.36 7.62
N SER A 160 10.50 -4.66 8.44
CA SER A 160 9.77 -5.26 9.54
C SER A 160 8.32 -4.81 9.57
N TRP A 161 7.45 -5.66 10.08
CA TRP A 161 6.01 -5.40 10.20
C TRP A 161 5.36 -6.37 11.17
N TRP A 162 4.05 -6.22 11.36
CA TRP A 162 3.25 -7.06 12.24
C TRP A 162 2.23 -7.84 11.43
N GLN A 163 2.13 -9.16 11.64
CA GLN A 163 1.15 -9.99 10.93
C GLN A 163 0.46 -10.98 11.87
N GLY A 164 -0.75 -11.37 11.50
CA GLY A 164 -1.52 -12.42 12.15
C GLY A 164 -2.49 -13.08 11.17
N LYS A 165 -3.21 -14.07 11.67
CA LYS A 165 -4.17 -14.85 10.89
C LYS A 165 -5.59 -14.64 11.42
N MET A 166 -6.55 -14.47 10.51
CA MET A 166 -7.98 -14.37 10.83
C MET A 166 -8.80 -15.28 9.92
N ALA A 167 -9.79 -15.98 10.47
CA ALA A 167 -10.74 -16.77 9.69
C ALA A 167 -12.04 -15.97 9.49
N MET A 168 -12.38 -15.66 8.25
CA MET A 168 -13.55 -14.86 7.91
C MET A 168 -14.12 -15.24 6.55
N ALA A 169 -15.46 -15.28 6.44
CA ALA A 169 -16.18 -15.67 5.23
C ALA A 169 -15.72 -17.03 4.64
N GLY A 170 -15.41 -18.00 5.51
CA GLY A 170 -14.98 -19.34 5.10
C GLY A 170 -13.55 -19.44 4.56
N ARG A 171 -12.74 -18.40 4.70
CA ARG A 171 -11.33 -18.36 4.25
C ARG A 171 -10.41 -17.85 5.36
N GLU A 172 -9.15 -18.26 5.31
CA GLU A 172 -8.09 -17.69 6.14
C GLU A 172 -7.46 -16.48 5.47
N TRP A 173 -7.28 -15.42 6.25
CA TRP A 173 -6.72 -14.15 5.81
C TRP A 173 -5.47 -13.82 6.62
N GLN A 174 -4.46 -13.32 5.92
CA GLN A 174 -3.37 -12.61 6.53
C GLN A 174 -3.83 -11.18 6.80
N VAL A 175 -3.78 -10.81 8.07
CA VAL A 175 -3.99 -9.44 8.52
C VAL A 175 -2.63 -8.90 8.95
N GLY A 176 -2.27 -7.71 8.50
CA GLY A 176 -1.02 -7.11 8.91
C GLY A 176 -1.10 -5.61 9.11
N VAL A 177 -0.21 -5.09 9.94
CA VAL A 177 -0.08 -3.67 10.21
C VAL A 177 1.36 -3.25 9.95
N VAL A 178 1.49 -2.15 9.21
CA VAL A 178 2.76 -1.46 9.04
C VAL A 178 2.66 -0.11 9.72
N GLU A 179 3.52 0.10 10.70
CA GLU A 179 3.59 1.34 11.48
C GLU A 179 4.19 2.47 10.62
N ASP A 180 3.71 3.71 10.82
CA ASP A 180 4.23 4.88 10.11
C ASP A 180 5.47 5.45 10.82
N LEU A 181 6.56 4.68 10.83
CA LEU A 181 7.79 5.04 11.53
C LEU A 181 8.80 5.80 10.64
N LEU A 182 8.56 5.81 9.32
CA LEU A 182 9.39 6.47 8.32
C LEU A 182 8.83 7.83 7.85
N GLY A 183 7.72 8.31 8.42
CA GLY A 183 7.11 9.59 8.06
C GLY A 183 7.78 10.80 8.74
N PRO A 184 7.85 11.98 8.08
CA PRO A 184 8.37 13.22 8.69
C PRO A 184 7.40 13.84 9.71
N ARG A 185 6.13 13.43 9.69
CA ARG A 185 5.08 13.83 10.64
C ARG A 185 4.20 12.62 10.91
N VAL A 186 4.24 12.07 12.12
CA VAL A 186 3.36 10.96 12.53
C VAL A 186 1.98 11.55 12.81
N SER A 187 1.11 11.59 11.80
CA SER A 187 -0.32 11.90 12.04
C SER A 187 -1.13 10.64 12.36
N SER A 188 -0.61 9.45 12.05
CA SER A 188 -1.22 8.16 12.41
C SER A 188 -0.12 7.13 12.69
N PRO A 189 -0.14 6.39 13.82
CA PRO A 189 0.88 5.38 14.11
C PRO A 189 0.82 4.12 13.22
N ALA A 190 -0.19 3.97 12.34
CA ALA A 190 -0.28 2.88 11.36
C ALA A 190 -0.45 3.51 9.99
N ALA A 191 0.51 3.22 9.12
CA ALA A 191 0.47 3.64 7.74
C ALA A 191 -0.49 2.75 6.94
N PHE A 192 -0.45 1.43 7.17
CA PHE A 192 -1.17 0.47 6.34
C PHE A 192 -1.82 -0.67 7.12
N LEU A 193 -2.98 -1.10 6.64
CA LEU A 193 -3.63 -2.37 6.93
C LEU A 193 -3.46 -3.29 5.72
N VAL A 194 -2.87 -4.46 5.92
CA VAL A 194 -2.70 -5.50 4.90
C VAL A 194 -3.80 -6.53 5.06
N LEU A 195 -4.52 -6.81 3.97
CA LEU A 195 -5.57 -7.81 3.87
C LEU A 195 -5.36 -8.63 2.60
N ARG A 196 -4.85 -9.86 2.76
CA ARG A 196 -4.71 -10.80 1.64
C ARG A 196 -4.90 -12.24 2.07
N PRO A 197 -5.21 -13.16 1.16
CA PRO A 197 -5.39 -14.57 1.49
C PRO A 197 -4.17 -15.18 2.19
N TRP A 198 -4.39 -16.01 3.22
CA TRP A 198 -3.31 -16.57 4.03
C TRP A 198 -2.34 -17.46 3.24
N GLU A 199 -2.83 -18.13 2.21
CA GLU A 199 -2.02 -18.94 1.29
C GLU A 199 -1.04 -18.10 0.45
N GLN A 200 -1.28 -16.79 0.30
CA GLN A 200 -0.41 -15.87 -0.41
C GLN A 200 0.65 -15.22 0.49
N ARG A 201 0.69 -15.55 1.79
CA ARG A 201 1.55 -14.87 2.77
C ARG A 201 3.05 -14.94 2.48
N SER A 202 3.50 -15.96 1.75
CA SER A 202 4.90 -16.14 1.35
C SER A 202 5.26 -15.35 0.10
N ALA A 203 4.28 -14.88 -0.67
CA ALA A 203 4.54 -14.02 -1.81
C ALA A 203 5.09 -12.66 -1.34
N PRO A 204 6.12 -12.11 -2.01
CA PRO A 204 6.66 -10.80 -1.68
C PRO A 204 5.57 -9.72 -1.61
N LEU A 205 5.66 -8.86 -0.60
CA LEU A 205 4.79 -7.71 -0.39
C LEU A 205 5.62 -6.44 -0.43
N THR A 206 5.29 -5.52 -1.32
CA THR A 206 5.86 -4.16 -1.31
C THR A 206 4.70 -3.22 -1.11
N LEU A 207 4.83 -2.21 -0.27
CA LEU A 207 3.82 -1.21 0.07
C LEU A 207 4.24 0.16 -0.48
N ALA A 208 4.44 0.21 -1.80
CA ALA A 208 4.49 1.47 -2.53
C ALA A 208 3.06 1.91 -2.88
N SER A 209 2.89 3.15 -3.37
CA SER A 209 1.64 3.56 -4.01
C SER A 209 1.20 2.48 -4.98
N GLY A 210 -0.06 2.05 -4.89
CA GLY A 210 -0.56 0.89 -5.61
C GLY A 210 0.09 -0.41 -5.13
N THR A 211 -0.42 -0.96 -4.04
CA THR A 211 -0.31 -2.40 -3.73
C THR A 211 -1.69 -2.96 -3.48
N ALA A 212 -2.11 -3.98 -4.25
CA ALA A 212 -3.45 -4.55 -4.11
C ALA A 212 -3.73 -4.96 -2.66
N ASP A 213 -2.75 -5.56 -1.98
CA ASP A 213 -2.92 -6.23 -0.70
C ASP A 213 -3.10 -5.28 0.51
N ALA A 214 -2.99 -3.96 0.35
CA ALA A 214 -3.01 -3.04 1.48
C ALA A 214 -3.79 -1.76 1.21
N VAL A 215 -4.32 -1.19 2.30
CA VAL A 215 -4.96 0.14 2.33
C VAL A 215 -4.37 0.96 3.46
N LYS A 216 -4.53 2.28 3.42
CA LYS A 216 -4.25 3.10 4.61
C LYS A 216 -5.12 2.61 5.77
N PHE A 217 -4.56 2.49 6.97
CA PHE A 217 -5.29 1.93 8.11
C PHE A 217 -6.56 2.76 8.40
N PRO A 218 -7.77 2.23 8.15
CA PRO A 218 -8.99 3.01 8.26
C PRO A 218 -9.61 2.86 9.65
N LYS A 219 -10.39 3.85 10.11
CA LYS A 219 -11.23 3.70 11.31
C LYS A 219 -12.45 2.81 11.05
N LYS A 220 -12.99 2.87 9.83
CA LYS A 220 -14.12 2.05 9.39
C LYS A 220 -13.77 1.35 8.08
N LEU A 221 -13.95 0.04 8.04
CA LEU A 221 -13.67 -0.82 6.90
C LEU A 221 -14.95 -1.52 6.47
N PHE A 222 -15.30 -1.49 5.19
CA PHE A 222 -16.29 -2.39 4.61
C PHE A 222 -15.56 -3.40 3.74
N TRP A 223 -15.61 -4.67 4.14
CA TRP A 223 -14.83 -5.75 3.54
C TRP A 223 -15.55 -7.08 3.74
N LEU A 224 -15.50 -7.96 2.74
CA LEU A 224 -16.23 -9.23 2.72
C LEU A 224 -17.73 -9.07 3.00
N ASP A 225 -18.35 -8.08 2.36
CA ASP A 225 -19.77 -7.73 2.49
C ASP A 225 -20.21 -7.32 3.91
N GLN A 226 -19.27 -6.99 4.81
CA GLN A 226 -19.52 -6.62 6.19
C GLN A 226 -18.82 -5.29 6.56
N GLY A 227 -19.50 -4.46 7.36
CA GLY A 227 -18.92 -3.26 7.96
C GLY A 227 -18.24 -3.55 9.29
N PHE A 228 -17.06 -2.97 9.49
CA PHE A 228 -16.26 -3.03 10.72
C PHE A 228 -15.80 -1.64 11.15
N GLU A 229 -15.87 -1.38 12.44
CA GLU A 229 -15.06 -0.38 13.10
C GLU A 229 -13.75 -1.04 13.54
N LEU A 230 -12.64 -0.42 13.18
CA LEU A 230 -11.31 -0.94 13.48
C LEU A 230 -10.69 -0.16 14.62
N SER A 231 -10.21 -0.90 15.60
CA SER A 231 -9.35 -0.35 16.64
C SER A 231 -8.08 -1.19 16.74
N ARG A 232 -7.06 -0.62 17.37
CA ARG A 232 -5.81 -1.34 17.63
C ARG A 232 -5.22 -0.91 18.95
N ARG A 233 -4.49 -1.82 19.55
CA ARG A 233 -3.81 -1.60 20.82
C ARG A 233 -2.56 -2.46 20.88
N PHE A 234 -1.53 -1.91 21.50
CA PHE A 234 -0.29 -2.61 21.73
C PHE A 234 -0.30 -3.18 23.14
N GLU A 235 0.01 -4.47 23.27
CA GLU A 235 0.20 -5.12 24.56
C GLU A 235 1.62 -5.67 24.64
N VAL A 236 2.22 -5.58 25.82
CA VAL A 236 3.44 -6.31 26.15
C VAL A 236 3.07 -7.41 27.14
N ARG A 237 3.32 -8.66 26.78
CA ARG A 237 3.19 -9.82 27.67
C ARG A 237 4.48 -10.60 27.66
N ASP A 238 4.99 -10.94 28.85
CA ASP A 238 6.24 -11.69 29.00
C ASP A 238 7.45 -11.06 28.27
N GLY A 239 7.49 -9.72 28.22
CA GLY A 239 8.51 -8.97 27.50
C GLY A 239 8.38 -8.95 25.97
N VAL A 240 7.36 -9.61 25.41
CA VAL A 240 7.08 -9.64 23.98
C VAL A 240 5.93 -8.70 23.65
N GLY A 241 6.21 -7.67 22.86
CA GLY A 241 5.20 -6.77 22.33
C GLY A 241 4.38 -7.43 21.23
N LYS A 242 3.06 -7.21 21.22
CA LYS A 242 2.13 -7.64 20.18
C LYS A 242 1.13 -6.53 19.86
N TRP A 243 0.75 -6.41 18.60
CA TRP A 243 -0.39 -5.59 18.21
C TRP A 243 -1.65 -6.45 18.22
N LEU A 244 -2.73 -5.90 18.76
CA LEU A 244 -4.06 -6.47 18.64
C LEU A 244 -4.86 -5.54 17.73
N VAL A 245 -5.51 -6.11 16.73
CA VAL A 245 -6.43 -5.40 15.83
C VAL A 245 -7.82 -5.95 16.04
N ASP A 246 -8.72 -5.08 16.47
CA ASP A 246 -10.11 -5.42 16.74
C ASP A 246 -10.97 -5.04 15.54
N PHE A 247 -11.70 -6.03 15.02
CA PHE A 247 -12.73 -5.89 14.01
C PHE A 247 -14.07 -5.94 14.74
N THR A 248 -14.66 -4.78 15.01
CA THR A 248 -15.97 -4.69 15.65
C THR A 248 -17.05 -4.48 14.58
N PRO A 249 -17.96 -5.44 14.37
CA PRO A 249 -19.00 -5.32 13.37
C PRO A 249 -19.88 -4.11 13.61
N THR A 250 -20.18 -3.38 12.53
CA THR A 250 -20.96 -2.17 12.56
C THR A 250 -21.92 -2.16 11.38
N GLU A 251 -23.13 -1.67 11.59
CA GLU A 251 -24.13 -1.58 10.54
C GLU A 251 -23.83 -0.43 9.59
N ALA A 252 -24.25 -0.58 8.35
CA ALA A 252 -24.19 0.45 7.33
C ALA A 252 -25.45 0.41 6.48
N THR A 253 -26.00 1.58 6.18
CA THR A 253 -27.00 1.69 5.11
C THR A 253 -26.32 1.36 3.79
N LEU A 254 -26.82 0.36 3.07
CA LEU A 254 -26.21 -0.11 1.82
C LEU A 254 -26.92 0.49 0.60
N GLY A 255 -26.13 0.85 -0.41
CA GLY A 255 -26.58 1.08 -1.77
C GLY A 255 -26.00 0.03 -2.72
N GLU A 256 -26.35 0.14 -4.00
CA GLU A 256 -25.93 -0.81 -5.04
C GLU A 256 -24.89 -0.18 -5.97
N LEU A 257 -23.83 -0.93 -6.24
CA LEU A 257 -22.81 -0.60 -7.23
C LEU A 257 -22.80 -1.71 -8.30
N ASN A 258 -23.04 -1.31 -9.54
CA ASN A 258 -22.93 -2.15 -10.72
C ASN A 258 -21.58 -1.92 -11.38
N VAL A 259 -20.69 -2.91 -11.32
CA VAL A 259 -19.33 -2.86 -11.83
C VAL A 259 -19.26 -3.58 -13.17
N THR A 260 -18.69 -2.90 -14.16
CA THR A 260 -18.47 -3.45 -15.50
C THR A 260 -17.04 -3.21 -15.95
N GLY A 261 -16.46 -4.23 -16.59
CA GLY A 261 -15.07 -4.25 -17.05
C GLY A 261 -14.42 -5.61 -16.81
N MET A 262 -13.27 -5.85 -17.45
CA MET A 262 -12.60 -7.14 -17.42
C MET A 262 -11.42 -7.16 -16.44
N PHE A 263 -11.08 -8.37 -15.97
CA PHE A 263 -9.89 -8.66 -15.17
C PHE A 263 -9.83 -7.95 -13.81
N LEU A 264 -10.97 -7.49 -13.27
CA LEU A 264 -11.04 -6.82 -11.98
C LEU A 264 -10.64 -7.77 -10.84
N ASN A 265 -9.56 -7.40 -10.15
CA ASN A 265 -9.01 -8.14 -9.02
C ASN A 265 -9.34 -7.48 -7.68
N ARG A 266 -9.25 -6.15 -7.59
CA ARG A 266 -9.58 -5.40 -6.38
C ARG A 266 -9.99 -3.96 -6.70
N LEU A 267 -10.97 -3.44 -5.95
CA LEU A 267 -11.32 -2.02 -5.93
C LEU A 267 -11.15 -1.48 -4.51
N VAL A 268 -10.58 -0.28 -4.39
CA VAL A 268 -10.47 0.45 -3.13
C VAL A 268 -11.21 1.78 -3.26
N LEU A 269 -12.22 1.98 -2.41
CA LEU A 269 -12.96 3.23 -2.32
C LEU A 269 -12.68 3.88 -0.96
N GLU A 270 -12.18 5.10 -0.97
CA GLU A 270 -11.82 5.86 0.22
C GLU A 270 -12.77 7.05 0.41
N THR A 271 -12.98 7.42 1.66
CA THR A 271 -13.65 8.67 2.03
C THR A 271 -13.01 9.21 3.30
N GLY A 272 -13.08 10.52 3.52
CA GLY A 272 -12.40 11.14 4.66
C GLY A 272 -12.93 10.72 6.02
N ASN A 273 -14.25 10.54 6.15
CA ASN A 273 -14.93 10.37 7.45
C ASN A 273 -15.87 9.14 7.51
N GLY A 274 -15.76 8.20 6.57
CA GLY A 274 -16.65 7.05 6.44
C GLY A 274 -15.92 5.72 6.27
N PHE A 275 -16.61 4.73 5.70
CA PHE A 275 -16.01 3.43 5.40
C PHE A 275 -14.97 3.53 4.30
N THR A 276 -13.77 3.01 4.52
CA THR A 276 -12.93 2.54 3.41
C THR A 276 -13.50 1.21 2.93
N VAL A 277 -13.80 1.10 1.63
CA VAL A 277 -14.41 -0.10 1.05
C VAL A 277 -13.34 -0.85 0.26
N VAL A 278 -13.17 -2.13 0.56
CA VAL A 278 -12.27 -3.04 -0.16
C VAL A 278 -13.11 -4.15 -0.79
N LEU A 279 -13.14 -4.18 -2.12
CA LEU A 279 -13.85 -5.21 -2.88
C LEU A 279 -12.84 -6.13 -3.56
N ASP A 280 -12.78 -7.38 -3.11
CA ASP A 280 -11.97 -8.43 -3.70
C ASP A 280 -12.72 -9.17 -4.79
N SER A 281 -12.16 -9.19 -6.01
CA SER A 281 -12.76 -9.82 -7.20
C SER A 281 -14.27 -9.50 -7.33
N PRO A 282 -14.62 -8.21 -7.46
CA PRO A 282 -16.00 -7.77 -7.33
C PRO A 282 -16.91 -8.47 -8.35
N LYS A 283 -18.09 -8.90 -7.89
CA LYS A 283 -19.17 -9.34 -8.76
C LYS A 283 -19.71 -8.15 -9.56
N THR A 284 -20.46 -8.45 -10.62
CA THR A 284 -21.12 -7.42 -11.45
C THR A 284 -22.01 -6.48 -10.65
N THR A 285 -22.68 -6.98 -9.61
CA THR A 285 -23.51 -6.19 -8.70
C THR A 285 -23.04 -6.46 -7.28
N VAL A 286 -22.70 -5.40 -6.55
CA VAL A 286 -22.27 -5.47 -5.15
C VAL A 286 -23.04 -4.46 -4.31
N LYS A 287 -23.23 -4.76 -3.02
CA LYS A 287 -23.82 -3.85 -2.05
C LYS A 287 -22.73 -3.31 -1.14
N LEU A 288 -22.72 -2.00 -0.92
CA LEU A 288 -21.72 -1.35 -0.08
C LEU A 288 -22.30 -0.08 0.57
N PRO A 289 -21.67 0.47 1.63
CA PRO A 289 -22.23 1.58 2.38
C PRO A 289 -22.53 2.80 1.51
N THR A 290 -23.67 3.44 1.71
CA THR A 290 -23.99 4.69 1.02
C THR A 290 -22.98 5.78 1.39
N GLY A 291 -22.60 6.60 0.41
CA GLY A 291 -21.63 7.66 0.63
C GLY A 291 -21.03 8.23 -0.65
N HIS A 292 -20.21 9.25 -0.47
CA HIS A 292 -19.38 9.84 -1.51
C HIS A 292 -17.95 9.36 -1.33
N TYR A 293 -17.46 8.65 -2.34
CA TYR A 293 -16.17 8.00 -2.33
C TYR A 293 -15.28 8.55 -3.41
N LYS A 294 -13.99 8.51 -3.11
CA LYS A 294 -12.93 8.51 -4.10
C LYS A 294 -12.57 7.06 -4.41
N LEU A 295 -12.72 6.65 -5.65
CA LEU A 295 -12.12 5.43 -6.16
C LEU A 295 -10.61 5.66 -6.23
N SER A 296 -9.88 5.17 -5.22
CA SER A 296 -8.46 5.44 -5.04
C SER A 296 -7.60 4.47 -5.85
N GLU A 297 -8.00 3.19 -5.92
CA GLU A 297 -7.26 2.17 -6.65
C GLU A 297 -8.18 1.19 -7.39
N VAL A 298 -7.78 0.86 -8.62
CA VAL A 298 -8.38 -0.22 -9.43
C VAL A 298 -7.30 -1.19 -9.84
N TRP A 299 -7.41 -2.42 -9.35
CA TRP A 299 -6.48 -3.50 -9.60
C TRP A 299 -7.01 -4.48 -10.62
N LEU A 300 -6.17 -4.78 -11.59
CA LEU A 300 -6.43 -5.77 -12.62
C LEU A 300 -5.46 -6.93 -12.46
N LYS A 301 -5.96 -8.15 -12.67
CA LYS A 301 -5.16 -9.36 -12.70
C LYS A 301 -5.64 -10.25 -13.84
N ASN A 302 -4.71 -10.61 -14.72
CA ASN A 302 -4.92 -11.61 -15.76
C ASN A 302 -3.72 -12.56 -15.77
N ALA A 303 -3.93 -13.79 -15.32
CA ALA A 303 -2.86 -14.75 -15.03
C ALA A 303 -1.76 -14.14 -14.14
N ALA A 304 -0.51 -14.09 -14.62
CA ALA A 304 0.62 -13.53 -13.89
C ALA A 304 0.74 -12.00 -14.00
N ALA A 305 0.01 -11.37 -14.93
CA ALA A 305 0.05 -9.94 -15.15
C ALA A 305 -0.87 -9.19 -14.18
N GLU A 306 -0.32 -8.19 -13.50
CA GLU A 306 -1.07 -7.29 -12.62
C GLU A 306 -0.85 -5.83 -13.04
N ALA A 307 -1.93 -5.06 -13.05
CA ALA A 307 -1.91 -3.64 -13.37
C ALA A 307 -2.78 -2.84 -12.40
N VAL A 308 -2.44 -1.57 -12.20
CA VAL A 308 -3.17 -0.67 -11.31
C VAL A 308 -3.41 0.68 -11.95
N SER A 309 -4.61 1.20 -11.75
CA SER A 309 -4.93 2.62 -11.93
C SER A 309 -5.11 3.26 -10.55
N THR A 310 -4.42 4.37 -10.33
CA THR A 310 -4.57 5.22 -9.14
C THR A 310 -5.19 6.57 -9.52
N ALA A 311 -5.89 6.63 -10.66
CA ALA A 311 -6.56 7.82 -11.13
C ALA A 311 -7.81 8.07 -10.27
N GLU A 312 -7.80 9.18 -9.54
CA GLU A 312 -8.83 9.52 -8.58
C GLU A 312 -10.14 9.89 -9.30
N ARG A 313 -11.21 9.14 -9.01
CA ARG A 313 -12.55 9.40 -9.55
C ARG A 313 -13.57 9.38 -8.42
N THR A 314 -14.63 10.15 -8.57
CA THR A 314 -15.71 10.18 -7.58
C THR A 314 -16.75 9.11 -7.89
N VAL A 315 -17.13 8.34 -6.87
CA VAL A 315 -18.21 7.34 -6.90
C VAL A 315 -19.21 7.72 -5.82
N THR A 316 -20.49 7.85 -6.18
CA THR A 316 -21.55 8.17 -5.21
C THR A 316 -22.52 7.00 -5.12
N ILE A 317 -22.61 6.40 -3.94
CA ILE A 317 -23.50 5.28 -3.68
C ILE A 317 -24.71 5.77 -2.90
N ALA A 318 -25.88 5.67 -3.51
CA ALA A 318 -27.16 6.03 -2.92
C ALA A 318 -27.98 4.77 -2.58
N SER A 319 -28.88 4.88 -1.60
CA SER A 319 -29.75 3.76 -1.19
C SER A 319 -30.88 3.47 -2.18
N ASN A 320 -31.24 4.45 -3.02
CA ASN A 320 -32.43 4.40 -3.87
C ASN A 320 -32.14 4.21 -5.36
N LYS A 321 -30.87 4.23 -5.78
CA LYS A 321 -30.47 4.08 -7.18
C LYS A 321 -29.11 3.40 -7.30
N PRO A 322 -28.99 2.33 -8.09
CA PRO A 322 -27.69 1.73 -8.39
C PRO A 322 -26.76 2.72 -9.11
N PHE A 323 -25.48 2.73 -8.71
CA PHE A 323 -24.43 3.45 -9.42
C PHE A 323 -23.76 2.53 -10.43
N ALA A 324 -23.61 2.96 -11.68
CA ALA A 324 -22.88 2.20 -12.70
C ALA A 324 -21.42 2.67 -12.76
N LEU A 325 -20.49 1.76 -12.50
CA LEU A 325 -19.05 1.98 -12.62
C LEU A 325 -18.49 1.14 -13.77
N VAL A 326 -17.96 1.83 -14.77
CA VAL A 326 -17.22 1.22 -15.88
C VAL A 326 -15.73 1.41 -15.62
N THR A 327 -14.99 0.33 -15.39
CA THR A 327 -13.58 0.40 -14.99
C THR A 327 -12.83 -0.89 -15.30
N GLY A 328 -11.55 -0.80 -15.63
CA GLY A 328 -10.68 -1.95 -15.84
C GLY A 328 -10.41 -2.28 -17.30
N GLY A 329 -10.16 -3.56 -17.56
CA GLY A 329 -9.74 -4.05 -18.87
C GLY A 329 -10.88 -4.25 -19.89
N PRO A 330 -10.54 -4.67 -21.13
CA PRO A 330 -9.20 -5.05 -21.57
C PRO A 330 -8.28 -3.82 -21.67
N LEU A 331 -6.99 -4.04 -21.39
CA LEU A 331 -5.99 -2.99 -21.49
C LEU A 331 -5.41 -2.94 -22.91
N THR A 332 -5.27 -1.74 -23.45
CA THR A 332 -4.75 -1.49 -24.80
C THR A 332 -3.44 -0.72 -24.74
N ASN A 333 -2.43 -1.21 -25.45
CA ASN A 333 -1.18 -0.50 -25.68
C ASN A 333 -1.45 0.75 -26.53
N SER A 334 -1.06 1.93 -26.04
CA SER A 334 -1.25 3.21 -26.74
C SER A 334 0.06 3.98 -26.74
N VAL A 335 0.33 4.69 -27.84
CA VAL A 335 1.49 5.59 -27.96
C VAL A 335 1.01 6.95 -28.44
N THR A 336 1.30 8.00 -27.68
CA THR A 336 1.13 9.37 -28.16
C THR A 336 2.45 9.89 -28.71
N ALA A 337 2.43 10.43 -29.92
CA ALA A 337 3.61 11.01 -30.56
C ALA A 337 3.53 12.54 -30.53
N SER A 338 4.59 13.18 -30.07
CA SER A 338 4.71 14.65 -30.06
C SER A 338 6.06 15.09 -30.65
N ARG A 339 6.07 16.25 -31.30
CA ARG A 339 7.30 16.81 -31.87
C ARG A 339 7.98 17.70 -30.84
N ARG A 340 9.24 17.42 -30.50
CA ARG A 340 10.12 18.28 -29.70
C ARG A 340 11.32 18.71 -30.53
N GLY A 341 11.19 19.84 -31.22
CA GLY A 341 12.22 20.34 -32.14
C GLY A 341 12.44 19.38 -33.32
N LYS A 342 13.65 18.80 -33.39
CA LYS A 342 14.03 17.78 -34.39
C LYS A 342 13.77 16.34 -33.93
N GLN A 343 13.24 16.15 -32.72
CA GLN A 343 12.95 14.83 -32.15
C GLN A 343 11.45 14.54 -32.20
N LEU A 344 11.11 13.27 -32.44
CA LEU A 344 9.77 12.73 -32.17
C LEU A 344 9.82 12.06 -30.80
N VAL A 345 9.02 12.55 -29.86
CA VAL A 345 8.87 11.97 -28.52
C VAL A 345 7.67 11.04 -28.57
N LEU A 346 7.88 9.80 -28.14
CA LEU A 346 6.86 8.77 -28.07
C LEU A 346 6.60 8.46 -26.60
N ASP A 347 5.36 8.67 -26.15
CA ASP A 347 4.93 8.36 -24.79
C ASP A 347 4.01 7.15 -24.81
N TYR A 348 4.49 6.03 -24.27
CA TYR A 348 3.72 4.81 -24.13
C TYR A 348 2.77 4.87 -22.92
N LYS A 349 1.55 4.35 -23.09
CA LYS A 349 0.52 4.24 -22.05
C LYS A 349 -0.23 2.93 -22.22
N LEU A 350 -0.58 2.31 -21.10
CA LEU A 350 -1.52 1.20 -21.05
C LEU A 350 -2.89 1.75 -20.67
N LEU A 351 -3.88 1.67 -21.55
CA LEU A 351 -5.20 2.29 -21.36
C LEU A 351 -6.28 1.22 -21.13
N GLY A 352 -7.02 1.35 -20.04
CA GLY A 352 -8.29 0.66 -19.83
C GLY A 352 -9.47 1.54 -20.27
N VAL A 353 -10.69 1.06 -20.02
CA VAL A 353 -11.93 1.78 -20.35
C VAL A 353 -12.05 3.13 -19.62
N ASP A 354 -11.33 3.28 -18.52
CA ASP A 354 -11.37 4.39 -17.59
C ASP A 354 -10.04 5.16 -17.49
N GLY A 355 -9.13 4.94 -18.43
CA GLY A 355 -7.89 5.71 -18.56
C GLY A 355 -6.63 4.90 -18.26
N PRO A 356 -5.55 5.55 -17.79
CA PRO A 356 -4.24 4.94 -17.74
C PRO A 356 -4.07 3.95 -16.57
N TYR A 357 -3.40 2.87 -16.88
CA TYR A 357 -2.92 1.85 -15.94
C TYR A 357 -1.40 1.76 -16.03
N ARG A 358 -0.79 1.30 -14.95
CA ARG A 358 0.62 0.89 -14.92
C ARG A 358 0.74 -0.55 -14.49
N MET A 359 1.71 -1.27 -15.03
CA MET A 359 2.04 -2.61 -14.58
C MET A 359 2.59 -2.55 -13.16
N LYS A 360 2.22 -3.52 -12.32
CA LYS A 360 2.75 -3.66 -10.95
C LYS A 360 4.24 -3.99 -10.99
N ILE A 361 4.60 -4.92 -11.86
CA ILE A 361 5.97 -5.34 -12.13
C ILE A 361 6.29 -4.89 -13.55
N VAL A 362 7.30 -4.03 -13.68
CA VAL A 362 7.84 -3.62 -14.98
C VAL A 362 9.07 -4.46 -15.25
N ASP A 363 8.98 -5.34 -16.24
CA ASP A 363 10.16 -6.00 -16.77
C ASP A 363 10.91 -5.02 -17.68
N ARG A 364 12.06 -4.55 -17.20
CA ARG A 364 12.92 -3.62 -17.96
C ARG A 364 13.88 -4.34 -18.89
N SER A 365 13.99 -5.66 -18.83
CA SER A 365 14.83 -6.45 -19.73
C SER A 365 14.20 -6.59 -21.12
N GLU A 366 12.87 -6.58 -21.19
CA GLU A 366 12.10 -6.67 -22.43
C GLU A 366 11.13 -5.49 -22.60
N PRO A 367 11.62 -4.26 -22.82
CA PRO A 367 10.74 -3.11 -22.99
C PRO A 367 9.93 -3.19 -24.29
N PRO A 368 8.76 -2.52 -24.35
CA PRO A 368 7.94 -2.48 -25.55
C PRO A 368 8.73 -2.00 -26.79
N THR A 369 8.41 -2.59 -27.95
CA THR A 369 9.00 -2.22 -29.24
C THR A 369 8.05 -1.36 -30.05
N VAL A 370 8.60 -0.41 -30.82
CA VAL A 370 7.84 0.40 -31.76
C VAL A 370 8.38 0.23 -33.18
N ALA A 371 7.48 0.14 -34.15
CA ALA A 371 7.77 0.24 -35.57
C ALA A 371 6.91 1.35 -36.17
N ILE A 372 7.54 2.25 -36.92
CA ILE A 372 6.90 3.37 -37.61
C ILE A 372 6.93 3.04 -39.10
N SER A 373 5.77 3.03 -39.74
CA SER A 373 5.62 2.73 -41.16
C SER A 373 5.01 3.90 -41.92
N HIS A 374 5.47 4.11 -43.15
CA HIS A 374 4.94 5.09 -44.09
C HIS A 374 4.69 4.40 -45.42
N GLY A 375 3.46 4.48 -45.95
CA GLY A 375 3.07 3.80 -47.18
C GLY A 375 3.25 2.27 -47.12
N GLY A 376 3.02 1.66 -45.95
CA GLY A 376 3.21 0.21 -45.75
C GLY A 376 4.66 -0.25 -45.56
N ARG A 377 5.65 0.64 -45.70
CA ARG A 377 7.07 0.33 -45.45
C ARG A 377 7.49 0.86 -44.08
N GLN A 378 8.16 0.03 -43.29
CA GLN A 378 8.79 0.47 -42.05
C GLN A 378 9.88 1.50 -42.36
N VAL A 379 9.75 2.71 -41.80
CA VAL A 379 10.70 3.82 -41.95
C VAL A 379 11.56 4.03 -40.70
N ALA A 380 11.10 3.55 -39.54
CA ALA A 380 11.88 3.56 -38.32
C ALA A 380 11.40 2.47 -37.35
N SER A 381 12.24 2.09 -36.41
CA SER A 381 11.87 1.23 -35.29
C SER A 381 12.74 1.52 -34.08
N GLY A 382 12.28 1.12 -32.90
CA GLY A 382 13.04 1.27 -31.68
C GLY A 382 12.44 0.46 -30.53
N LYS A 383 13.05 0.62 -29.37
CA LYS A 383 12.53 0.13 -28.09
C LYS A 383 12.32 1.32 -27.18
N PHE A 384 11.26 1.28 -26.38
CA PHE A 384 11.10 2.28 -25.33
C PHE A 384 12.16 2.05 -24.25
N ALA A 385 12.54 3.13 -23.56
CA ALA A 385 13.45 3.02 -22.40
C ALA A 385 12.77 2.35 -21.19
N PHE A 386 11.44 2.40 -21.15
CA PHE A 386 10.58 1.85 -20.10
C PHE A 386 9.20 1.50 -20.69
N GLY A 387 8.49 0.54 -20.07
CA GLY A 387 7.14 0.11 -20.44
C GLY A 387 6.22 0.10 -19.23
#